data_AF-I4YIP8-F1
#
_entry.id   AF-I4YIP8-F1
#
_cell.length_a   1.000
_cell.length_b   1.000
_cell.length_c   1.000
_cell.angle_alpha   90.00
_cell.angle_beta   90.00
_cell.angle_gamma   90.00
#
_symmetry.space_group_name_H-M   'P 1'
#
loop_
_entity.id
_entity.type
_entity.pdbx_description
1 polymer ?
#
loop_
_entity_poly.entity_id
_entity_poly.type
_entity_poly.pdbx_seq_one_letter_code
_entity_poly.pdbx_strand_id
1 'polypeptide(L)'
;MHRTIARLASTKAQVLPPPTIPHFEQKVQLSDGSTISMFTTSPRSVIKSSKDTGNHAVWNPQSVKLTTEDESGRLTRFAKRFGLQADQGPEKGRLERQMAMGGFGDSDLQSITREATDMEKKVQAKPDYKPSPKKKK
;
A
#
# COMPACT_ATOMS: atom_id res chain seq x y z
N MET A 1 -9.22 -82.30 1.95
CA MET A 1 -8.96 -80.85 1.89
C MET A 1 -10.11 -80.20 1.12
N HIS A 2 -11.09 -79.62 1.80
CA HIS A 2 -12.26 -79.02 1.16
C HIS A 2 -12.06 -77.50 1.06
N ARG A 3 -12.00 -76.98 -0.17
CA ARG A 3 -11.97 -75.54 -0.45
C ARG A 3 -13.40 -75.00 -0.49
N THR A 4 -13.78 -74.23 0.51
CA THR A 4 -15.05 -73.47 0.50
C THR A 4 -14.89 -72.25 -0.41
N ILE A 5 -15.62 -72.23 -1.52
CA ILE A 5 -15.70 -71.07 -2.42
C ILE A 5 -16.68 -70.08 -1.78
N ALA A 6 -16.18 -68.93 -1.33
CA ALA A 6 -17.02 -67.85 -0.83
C ALA A 6 -17.89 -67.30 -1.99
N ARG A 7 -19.22 -67.28 -1.81
CA ARG A 7 -20.14 -66.59 -2.72
C ARG A 7 -19.86 -65.09 -2.66
N LEU A 8 -19.37 -64.53 -3.76
CA LEU A 8 -19.31 -63.09 -3.95
C LEU A 8 -20.75 -62.55 -3.95
N ALA A 9 -21.06 -61.65 -3.02
CA ALA A 9 -22.33 -60.94 -3.01
C ALA A 9 -22.44 -60.07 -4.26
N SER A 10 -23.54 -60.20 -5.01
CA SER A 10 -23.86 -59.33 -6.14
C SER A 10 -24.07 -57.91 -5.62
N THR A 11 -23.10 -57.02 -5.88
CA THR A 11 -23.26 -55.60 -5.62
C THR A 11 -24.23 -55.04 -6.67
N LYS A 12 -25.45 -54.71 -6.25
CA LYS A 12 -26.43 -54.02 -7.09
C LYS A 12 -25.76 -52.76 -7.68
N ALA A 13 -25.67 -52.68 -9.00
CA ALA A 13 -25.17 -51.49 -9.68
C ALA A 13 -26.07 -50.30 -9.29
N GLN A 14 -25.49 -49.28 -8.64
CA GLN A 14 -26.22 -48.06 -8.35
C GLN A 14 -26.33 -47.25 -9.64
N VAL A 15 -27.55 -47.13 -10.17
CA VAL A 15 -27.84 -46.25 -11.30
C VAL A 15 -27.85 -44.82 -10.77
N LEU A 16 -26.85 -44.03 -11.17
CA LEU A 16 -26.82 -42.61 -10.86
C LEU A 16 -27.85 -41.86 -11.72
N PRO A 17 -28.48 -40.80 -11.20
CA PRO A 17 -29.32 -39.95 -12.02
C PRO A 17 -28.49 -39.29 -13.15
N PRO A 18 -29.13 -38.97 -14.28
CA PRO A 18 -28.44 -38.27 -15.36
C PRO A 18 -27.93 -36.90 -14.88
N PRO A 19 -26.80 -36.41 -15.43
CA PRO A 19 -26.27 -35.11 -15.06
C PRO A 19 -27.19 -33.98 -15.56
N THR A 20 -27.25 -32.89 -14.81
CA THR A 20 -27.96 -31.68 -15.24
C THR A 20 -27.17 -30.99 -16.35
N ILE A 21 -27.81 -30.79 -17.51
CA ILE A 21 -27.19 -30.14 -18.66
C ILE A 21 -27.26 -28.60 -18.48
N PRO A 22 -26.19 -27.86 -18.79
CA PRO A 22 -26.26 -26.40 -18.83
C PRO A 22 -27.18 -25.93 -19.97
N HIS A 23 -28.17 -25.10 -19.66
CA HIS A 23 -29.18 -24.65 -20.63
C HIS A 23 -29.18 -23.13 -20.85
N PHE A 24 -28.72 -22.35 -19.88
CA PHE A 24 -28.80 -20.90 -19.96
C PHE A 24 -27.49 -20.32 -20.50
N GLU A 25 -27.58 -19.50 -21.54
CA GLU A 25 -26.44 -18.69 -21.97
C GLU A 25 -26.19 -17.58 -20.95
N GLN A 26 -24.96 -17.51 -20.45
CA GLN A 26 -24.53 -16.52 -19.50
C GLN A 26 -23.33 -15.75 -20.03
N LYS A 27 -23.41 -14.42 -19.94
CA LYS A 27 -22.31 -13.50 -20.23
C LYS A 27 -21.64 -13.08 -18.92
N VAL A 28 -20.38 -13.45 -18.77
CA VAL A 28 -19.53 -13.05 -17.65
C VAL A 28 -18.70 -11.85 -18.08
N GLN A 29 -18.96 -10.69 -17.49
CA GLN A 29 -18.19 -9.47 -17.69
C GLN A 29 -17.05 -9.44 -16.67
N LEU A 30 -15.82 -9.39 -17.17
CA LEU A 30 -14.60 -9.28 -16.37
C LEU A 30 -14.33 -7.80 -16.04
N SER A 31 -13.39 -7.58 -15.12
CA SER A 31 -12.98 -6.27 -14.61
C SER A 31 -12.35 -5.36 -15.65
N ASP A 32 -11.75 -5.93 -16.70
CA ASP A 32 -11.23 -5.21 -17.87
C ASP A 32 -12.31 -4.84 -18.90
N GLY A 33 -13.55 -5.30 -18.66
CA GLY A 33 -14.67 -5.13 -19.58
C GLY A 33 -14.76 -6.21 -20.65
N SER A 34 -13.83 -7.16 -20.70
CA SER A 34 -13.94 -8.33 -21.58
C SER A 34 -15.14 -9.19 -21.17
N THR A 35 -15.73 -9.89 -22.14
CA THR A 35 -16.95 -10.68 -21.91
C THR A 35 -16.77 -12.10 -22.42
N ILE A 36 -17.05 -13.07 -21.54
CA ILE A 36 -17.03 -14.51 -21.86
C ILE A 36 -18.48 -15.01 -21.91
N SER A 37 -18.87 -15.66 -23.00
CA SER A 37 -20.16 -16.37 -23.11
C SER A 37 -19.97 -17.85 -22.80
N MET A 38 -20.77 -18.40 -21.90
CA MET A 38 -20.76 -19.83 -21.57
C MET A 38 -22.16 -20.32 -21.19
N PHE A 39 -22.43 -21.62 -21.38
CA PHE A 39 -23.66 -22.24 -20.91
C PHE A 39 -23.54 -22.61 -19.43
N THR A 40 -24.54 -22.25 -18.62
CA THR A 40 -24.60 -22.53 -17.18
C THR A 40 -25.99 -23.04 -16.78
N THR A 41 -26.12 -23.54 -15.56
CA THR A 41 -27.40 -23.95 -14.96
C THR A 41 -28.11 -22.80 -14.23
N SER A 42 -27.45 -21.63 -14.11
CA SER A 42 -28.01 -20.46 -13.46
C SER A 42 -28.87 -19.66 -14.44
N PRO A 43 -30.07 -19.17 -14.03
CA PRO A 43 -30.94 -18.39 -14.90
C PRO A 43 -30.45 -16.95 -15.15
N ARG A 44 -29.32 -16.54 -14.55
CA ARG A 44 -28.81 -15.18 -14.63
C ARG A 44 -28.07 -14.96 -15.96
N SER A 45 -28.61 -14.08 -16.81
CA SER A 45 -28.04 -13.80 -18.14
C SER A 45 -26.70 -13.06 -18.11
N VAL A 46 -26.48 -12.17 -17.14
CA VAL A 46 -25.24 -11.39 -17.01
C VAL A 46 -24.70 -11.40 -15.59
N ILE A 47 -23.43 -11.78 -15.46
CA ILE A 47 -22.68 -11.73 -14.19
C ILE A 47 -21.50 -10.79 -14.38
N LYS A 48 -21.33 -9.86 -13.44
CA LYS A 48 -20.18 -8.95 -13.39
C LYS A 48 -19.22 -9.45 -12.31
N SER A 49 -17.99 -9.73 -12.70
CA SER A 49 -16.94 -10.17 -11.79
C SER A 49 -16.22 -8.96 -11.20
N SER A 50 -16.18 -8.88 -9.87
CA SER A 50 -15.41 -7.84 -9.17
C SER A 50 -13.97 -8.27 -8.90
N LYS A 51 -13.68 -9.58 -8.89
CA LYS A 51 -12.34 -10.16 -8.69
C LYS A 51 -12.16 -11.26 -9.73
N ASP A 52 -11.13 -11.17 -10.56
CA ASP A 52 -10.81 -12.10 -11.64
C ASP A 52 -9.29 -12.14 -11.88
N THR A 53 -8.87 -12.88 -12.90
CA THR A 53 -7.45 -13.08 -13.23
C THR A 53 -6.71 -11.77 -13.57
N GLY A 54 -7.40 -10.75 -14.10
CA GLY A 54 -6.80 -9.48 -14.50
C GLY A 54 -6.51 -8.54 -13.33
N ASN A 55 -7.35 -8.58 -12.29
CA ASN A 55 -7.24 -7.73 -11.10
C ASN A 55 -6.75 -8.45 -9.83
N HIS A 56 -6.22 -9.66 -9.95
CA HIS A 56 -5.72 -10.43 -8.81
C HIS A 56 -4.19 -10.52 -8.79
N ALA A 57 -3.58 -10.13 -7.66
CA ALA A 57 -2.13 -9.93 -7.51
C ALA A 57 -1.30 -11.17 -7.87
N VAL A 58 -1.80 -12.38 -7.57
CA VAL A 58 -1.09 -13.64 -7.87
C VAL A 58 -0.92 -13.87 -9.38
N TRP A 59 -1.92 -13.52 -10.20
CA TRP A 59 -1.86 -13.74 -11.64
C TRP A 59 -1.26 -12.54 -12.40
N ASN A 60 -1.23 -11.35 -11.78
CA ASN A 60 -0.62 -10.15 -12.32
C ASN A 60 0.36 -9.49 -11.33
N PRO A 61 1.48 -10.16 -10.98
CA PRO A 61 2.38 -9.71 -9.90
C PRO A 61 3.14 -8.42 -10.20
N GLN A 62 3.26 -8.06 -11.48
CA GLN A 62 3.89 -6.83 -11.96
C GLN A 62 3.07 -5.56 -11.66
N SER A 63 1.79 -5.71 -11.35
CA SER A 63 0.92 -4.58 -11.07
C SER A 63 0.97 -4.20 -9.59
N VAL A 64 1.73 -3.14 -9.28
CA VAL A 64 1.92 -2.62 -7.92
C VAL A 64 0.60 -2.23 -7.23
N LYS A 65 -0.40 -1.82 -8.02
CA LYS A 65 -1.72 -1.39 -7.52
C LYS A 65 -2.54 -2.52 -6.89
N LEU A 66 -2.34 -3.76 -7.33
CA LEU A 66 -3.13 -4.91 -6.87
C LEU A 66 -2.60 -5.46 -5.54
N THR A 67 -1.30 -5.32 -5.28
CA THR A 67 -0.65 -5.83 -4.07
C THR A 67 -1.04 -5.03 -2.81
N THR A 68 -1.50 -3.78 -2.97
CA THR A 68 -1.85 -2.89 -1.87
C THR A 68 -3.35 -2.88 -1.51
N GLU A 69 -4.15 -3.73 -2.16
CA GLU A 69 -5.58 -3.83 -1.86
C GLU A 69 -5.81 -4.46 -0.47
N ASP A 70 -6.45 -3.70 0.43
CA ASP A 70 -6.78 -4.15 1.79
C ASP A 70 -8.18 -4.80 1.83
N GLU A 71 -8.22 -6.12 1.91
CA GLU A 71 -9.48 -6.89 2.03
C GLU A 71 -10.20 -6.65 3.37
N SER A 72 -9.44 -6.30 4.43
CA SER A 72 -10.00 -6.09 5.76
C SER A 72 -10.63 -4.70 5.93
N GLY A 73 -10.32 -3.77 5.02
CA GLY A 73 -10.71 -2.36 5.08
C GLY A 73 -10.19 -1.61 6.31
N ARG A 74 -9.30 -2.20 7.11
CA ARG A 74 -8.71 -1.59 8.31
C ARG A 74 -7.82 -0.42 7.92
N LEU A 75 -6.99 -0.57 6.89
CA LEU A 75 -6.14 0.48 6.34
C LEU A 75 -6.98 1.61 5.77
N THR A 76 -8.06 1.29 5.03
CA THR A 76 -8.99 2.30 4.52
C THR A 76 -9.68 3.06 5.64
N ARG A 77 -10.14 2.38 6.70
CA ARG A 77 -10.78 3.02 7.87
C ARG A 77 -9.80 3.89 8.65
N PHE A 78 -8.56 3.44 8.80
CA PHE A 78 -7.50 4.22 9.42
C PHE A 78 -7.18 5.47 8.58
N ALA A 79 -6.99 5.32 7.27
CA ALA A 79 -6.74 6.44 6.36
C ALA A 79 -7.89 7.46 6.36
N LYS A 80 -9.14 7.01 6.48
CA LYS A 80 -10.30 7.92 6.63
C LYS A 80 -10.31 8.67 7.95
N ARG A 81 -9.87 8.04 9.05
CA ARG A 81 -9.89 8.63 10.40
C ARG A 81 -8.70 9.56 10.66
N PHE A 82 -7.52 9.15 10.25
CA PHE A 82 -6.26 9.81 10.58
C PHE A 82 -5.62 10.51 9.38
N GLY A 83 -6.21 10.36 8.18
CA GLY A 83 -5.71 10.94 6.95
C GLY A 83 -4.40 10.28 6.51
N LEU A 84 -4.41 9.60 5.37
CA LEU A 84 -3.16 9.37 4.61
C LEU A 84 -2.67 10.68 3.95
N GLN A 85 -2.75 11.81 4.67
CA GLN A 85 -2.08 13.07 4.35
C GLN A 85 -0.80 13.25 5.18
N ALA A 86 -0.44 12.30 6.05
CA ALA A 86 0.84 12.39 6.76
C ALA A 86 2.08 12.40 5.84
N ASP A 87 1.95 11.98 4.57
CA ASP A 87 3.00 12.12 3.53
C ASP A 87 2.64 13.11 2.39
N GLN A 88 1.44 13.69 2.44
CA GLN A 88 0.92 14.66 1.46
C GLN A 88 0.27 15.84 2.21
N GLY A 89 0.90 16.27 3.30
CA GLY A 89 0.44 17.41 4.08
C GLY A 89 0.66 18.70 3.28
N PRO A 90 0.07 19.83 3.73
CA PRO A 90 0.35 21.16 3.16
C PRO A 90 1.84 21.51 3.15
N GLU A 91 2.66 20.78 3.92
CA GLU A 91 4.12 20.81 3.90
C GLU A 91 4.71 20.48 2.53
N LYS A 92 4.15 19.56 1.72
CA LYS A 92 4.72 19.26 0.38
C LYS A 92 4.49 20.42 -0.59
N GLY A 93 3.29 21.01 -0.57
CA GLY A 93 3.00 22.23 -1.33
C GLY A 93 3.64 23.50 -0.74
N ARG A 94 4.07 23.49 0.52
CA ARG A 94 4.86 24.54 1.19
C ARG A 94 6.34 24.40 0.87
N LEU A 95 6.85 23.18 0.79
CA LEU A 95 8.22 22.82 0.38
C LEU A 95 8.41 23.11 -1.11
N GLU A 96 7.44 22.75 -1.95
CA GLU A 96 7.43 23.07 -3.38
C GLU A 96 7.30 24.58 -3.60
N ARG A 97 6.49 25.29 -2.80
CA ARG A 97 6.43 26.76 -2.79
C ARG A 97 7.70 27.41 -2.23
N GLN A 98 8.36 26.83 -1.23
CA GLN A 98 9.65 27.30 -0.71
C GLN A 98 10.77 27.08 -1.74
N MET A 99 10.73 25.98 -2.49
CA MET A 99 11.68 25.72 -3.58
C MET A 99 11.38 26.59 -4.81
N ALA A 100 10.12 26.92 -5.09
CA ALA A 100 9.71 27.80 -6.19
C ALA A 100 9.84 29.31 -5.87
N MET A 101 9.82 29.71 -4.59
CA MET A 101 10.04 31.09 -4.12
C MET A 101 11.49 31.32 -3.65
N GLY A 102 12.46 30.71 -4.33
CA GLY A 102 13.88 30.91 -4.05
C GLY A 102 14.36 30.14 -2.83
N GLY A 103 14.77 28.88 -3.06
CA GLY A 103 15.56 28.14 -2.10
C GLY A 103 16.80 28.95 -1.70
N PHE A 104 17.03 29.08 -0.38
CA PHE A 104 18.25 29.57 0.25
C PHE A 104 19.04 30.59 -0.59
N GLY A 105 18.42 31.75 -0.85
CA GLY A 105 19.02 32.83 -1.63
C GLY A 105 20.08 33.60 -0.83
N ASP A 106 20.89 34.40 -1.53
CA ASP A 106 22.04 35.17 -1.01
C ASP A 106 21.80 35.95 0.30
N SER A 107 20.55 36.27 0.61
CA SER A 107 20.11 36.89 1.87
C SER A 107 20.42 36.02 3.09
N ASP A 108 20.21 34.70 2.99
CA ASP A 108 20.46 33.74 4.07
C ASP A 108 21.96 33.43 4.23
N LEU A 109 22.74 33.56 3.16
CA LEU A 109 24.21 33.51 3.23
C LEU A 109 24.79 34.76 3.91
N GLN A 110 24.20 35.93 3.69
CA GLN A 110 24.62 37.18 4.33
C GLN A 110 24.25 37.24 5.83
N SER A 111 23.19 36.57 6.27
CA SER A 111 22.81 36.51 7.69
C SER A 111 23.76 35.60 8.49
N ILE A 112 24.12 34.43 7.95
CA ILE A 112 25.06 33.49 8.58
C ILE A 112 26.47 34.08 8.66
N THR A 113 26.92 34.79 7.62
CA THR A 113 28.24 35.44 7.62
C THR A 113 28.29 36.61 8.62
N ARG A 114 27.22 37.41 8.75
CA ARG A 114 27.14 38.45 9.78
C ARG A 114 27.20 37.87 11.19
N GLU A 115 26.44 36.81 11.46
CA GLU A 115 26.42 36.16 12.77
C GLU A 115 27.79 35.56 13.13
N ALA A 116 28.51 34.98 12.16
CA ALA A 116 29.87 34.50 12.36
C ALA A 116 30.84 35.63 12.75
N THR A 117 30.76 36.80 12.12
CA THR A 117 31.63 37.94 12.45
C THR A 117 31.32 38.56 13.82
N ASP A 118 30.05 38.56 14.22
CA ASP A 118 29.63 39.09 15.54
C ASP A 118 30.06 38.16 16.68
N MET A 119 30.07 36.85 16.45
CA MET A 119 30.65 35.88 17.38
C MET A 119 32.17 36.07 17.53
N GLU A 120 32.89 36.34 16.45
CA GLU A 120 34.34 36.55 16.47
C GLU A 120 34.74 37.80 17.29
N LYS A 121 33.99 38.90 17.15
CA LYS A 121 34.15 40.12 17.98
C LYS A 121 33.93 39.84 19.46
N LYS A 122 32.97 38.97 19.80
CA LYS A 122 32.64 38.63 21.19
C LYS A 122 33.70 37.74 21.84
N VAL A 123 34.39 36.91 21.05
CA VAL A 123 35.51 36.08 21.51
C VAL A 123 36.81 36.88 21.69
N GLN A 124 37.02 37.93 20.89
CA GLN A 124 38.21 38.80 20.98
C GLN A 124 38.16 39.82 22.12
N ALA A 125 36.97 40.11 22.68
CA ALA A 125 36.82 40.89 23.90
C ALA A 125 37.22 40.06 25.14
N LYS A 126 38.53 39.84 25.32
CA LYS A 126 39.07 39.24 26.56
C LYS A 126 38.69 40.13 27.75
N PRO A 127 38.23 39.58 28.89
CA PRO A 127 38.11 40.36 30.11
C PRO A 127 39.51 40.69 30.63
N ASP A 128 39.79 41.99 30.82
CA ASP A 128 41.02 42.47 31.45
C ASP A 128 41.16 41.88 32.86
N TYR A 129 42.02 40.88 33.02
CA TYR A 129 42.36 40.33 34.33
C TYR A 129 43.31 41.30 35.06
N LYS A 130 42.78 42.05 36.03
CA LYS A 130 43.60 42.86 36.96
C LYS A 130 44.14 41.96 38.09
N PRO A 131 45.46 41.90 38.32
CA PRO A 131 46.02 41.09 39.41
C PRO A 131 45.76 41.74 40.78
N SER A 132 45.17 40.98 41.70
CA SER A 132 44.95 41.39 43.10
C SER A 132 46.27 41.49 43.88
N PRO A 133 46.43 42.46 44.80
CA PRO A 133 47.68 42.65 45.54
C PRO A 133 47.90 41.56 46.58
N LYS A 134 49.10 40.96 46.59
CA LYS A 134 49.51 39.94 47.57
C LYS A 134 49.71 40.57 48.95
N LYS A 135 48.96 40.11 49.96
CA LYS A 135 49.24 40.40 51.38
C LYS A 135 50.56 39.73 51.78
N LYS A 136 51.54 40.52 52.24
CA LYS A 136 52.77 40.02 52.87
C LYS A 136 52.45 39.54 54.29
N LYS A 137 53.00 38.38 54.65
CA LYS A 137 53.09 37.88 56.03
C LYS A 137 54.09 38.71 56.82
#